data_AF-A0A5M8SRG0-F1
#
_entry.id   AF-A0A5M8SRG0-F1
#
_cell.length_a   1.000
_cell.length_b   1.000
_cell.length_c   1.000
_cell.angle_alpha   90.00
_cell.angle_beta   90.00
_cell.angle_gamma   90.00
#
_symmetry.space_group_name_H-M   'P 1'
#
loop_
_entity.id
_entity.type
_entity.pdbx_description
1 polymer ?
#
loop_
_entity_poly.entity_id
_entity_poly.type
_entity_poly.pdbx_seq_one_letter_code
_entity_poly.pdbx_strand_id
1 'polypeptide(L)'
;MTTASKSRCRSRASLRTLLLTLLTVLALAPGTFAKPITYTAFTIADGKIGGWSFHNARVYLTMRSDTTNMQFLQLPVDPNDPTQGTVDTYYNPTGNASVTIISGARVVHANFAPNQVFVSVDMGNTADAPHSGARGVGFGSFTPTGIQPTYPLGIEDGILDWGDITPGNASAGLQTLNFDLAHNMGLNGRAWPCVNFLQSPPCTTPYALHTDRGDLYLDINYRDFDPNSNEAGNPLSAAYFVATLGSEPAPIPVLAPATSSVAKPISYHGYVITDVSLGGHFYSGAQVYFTVDGDARKTTPFSDGPSHGYMNSSGNARVTIVSGSRTVTANFDPGQIYVYFDQGYGSVGFGSLAGRSGYPLSITQDQDTDGLVENSSVGAVADIMTTPGDAQFYTPPTASLVTDLSNATNLSGGASSCVAFDPSTSICANLTPVPLKTDHGDFYIYEPYTADYGAGPYTESWGTFWSDLGRRSD
;
A
#
# COMPACT_ATOMS: atom_id res chain seq x y z
N MET A 1 76.11 53.28 -25.89
CA MET A 1 74.73 53.51 -26.38
C MET A 1 74.11 52.16 -26.68
N THR A 2 73.56 51.52 -25.66
CA THR A 2 73.14 50.10 -25.61
C THR A 2 72.37 50.02 -24.27
N THR A 3 71.19 49.45 -24.10
CA THR A 3 70.37 48.50 -24.88
C THR A 3 68.99 48.53 -24.22
N ALA A 4 67.92 48.60 -25.01
CA ALA A 4 66.55 48.37 -24.54
C ALA A 4 65.91 47.33 -25.46
N SER A 5 65.46 46.19 -24.92
CA SER A 5 64.55 45.32 -25.65
C SER A 5 63.84 44.28 -24.77
N LYS A 6 62.53 44.16 -25.04
CA LYS A 6 61.64 43.00 -24.89
C LYS A 6 61.12 42.63 -23.50
N SER A 7 59.89 43.06 -23.26
CA SER A 7 58.88 42.22 -22.61
C SER A 7 57.50 42.54 -23.22
N ARG A 8 56.58 41.56 -23.16
CA ARG A 8 55.19 41.53 -23.67
C ARG A 8 54.98 40.81 -25.01
N CYS A 9 54.82 39.48 -24.94
CA CYS A 9 53.88 38.74 -25.78
C CYS A 9 53.69 37.31 -25.25
N ARG A 10 52.82 37.06 -24.25
CA ARG A 10 52.45 35.69 -23.83
C ARG A 10 51.14 35.53 -23.03
N SER A 11 50.23 36.51 -23.02
CA SER A 11 49.01 36.48 -22.17
C SER A 11 47.70 36.09 -22.89
N ARG A 12 47.62 36.15 -24.23
CA ARG A 12 46.34 35.94 -24.95
C ARG A 12 46.00 34.47 -25.25
N ALA A 13 46.97 33.56 -25.23
CA ALA A 13 46.73 32.13 -25.52
C ALA A 13 46.10 31.39 -24.33
N SER A 14 46.46 31.76 -23.09
CA SER A 14 45.99 31.10 -21.86
C SER A 14 44.49 31.27 -21.62
N LEU A 15 43.94 32.46 -21.90
CA LEU A 15 42.53 32.77 -21.63
C LEU A 15 41.58 32.04 -22.59
N ARG A 16 41.98 31.83 -23.86
CA ARG A 16 41.15 31.11 -24.85
C ARG A 16 41.07 29.62 -24.55
N THR A 17 42.17 29.01 -24.11
CA THR A 17 42.17 27.60 -23.71
C THR A 17 41.31 27.41 -22.47
N LEU A 18 41.44 28.27 -21.45
CA LEU A 18 40.63 28.20 -20.24
C LEU A 18 39.12 28.35 -20.52
N LEU A 19 38.74 29.27 -21.42
CA LEU A 19 37.34 29.47 -21.80
C LEU A 19 36.77 28.25 -22.56
N LEU A 20 37.54 27.67 -23.48
CA LEU A 20 37.11 26.46 -24.20
C LEU A 20 36.98 25.27 -23.25
N THR A 21 37.94 25.05 -22.35
CA THR A 21 37.85 23.95 -21.38
C THR A 21 36.65 24.14 -20.46
N LEU A 22 36.38 25.36 -20.00
CA LEU A 22 35.22 25.68 -19.16
C LEU A 22 33.89 25.44 -19.91
N LEU A 23 33.77 25.89 -21.17
CA LEU A 23 32.60 25.63 -22.01
C LEU A 23 32.40 24.14 -22.31
N THR A 24 33.49 23.38 -22.47
CA THR A 24 33.42 21.92 -22.72
C THR A 24 33.04 21.17 -21.45
N VAL A 25 33.52 21.60 -20.27
CA VAL A 25 33.15 21.03 -18.97
C VAL A 25 31.69 21.37 -18.61
N LEU A 26 31.21 22.57 -18.90
CA LEU A 26 29.79 22.94 -18.72
C LEU A 26 28.86 22.23 -19.72
N ALA A 27 29.32 21.92 -20.93
CA ALA A 27 28.54 21.19 -21.93
C ALA A 27 28.51 19.66 -21.70
N LEU A 28 29.47 19.13 -20.93
CA LEU A 28 29.57 17.71 -20.57
C LEU A 28 29.07 17.41 -19.15
N ALA A 29 28.62 18.41 -18.41
CA ALA A 29 27.91 18.16 -17.17
C ALA A 29 26.64 17.38 -17.54
N PRO A 30 26.47 16.13 -17.07
CA PRO A 30 25.24 15.40 -17.31
C PRO A 30 24.12 16.22 -16.68
N GLY A 31 23.31 16.85 -17.53
CA GLY A 31 22.06 17.45 -17.09
C GLY A 31 21.27 16.32 -16.44
N THR A 32 21.09 16.37 -15.13
CA THR A 32 20.13 15.53 -14.42
C THR A 32 18.77 15.97 -14.96
N PHE A 33 18.33 15.33 -16.05
CA PHE A 33 17.04 15.63 -16.64
C PHE A 33 15.98 15.27 -15.61
N ALA A 34 15.20 16.28 -15.27
CA ALA A 34 13.99 16.18 -14.49
C ALA A 34 13.13 15.05 -15.09
N LYS A 35 12.84 14.03 -14.28
CA LYS A 35 11.98 12.91 -14.68
C LYS A 35 10.62 13.10 -14.01
N PRO A 36 9.52 13.16 -14.80
CA PRO A 36 8.19 13.12 -14.25
C PRO A 36 8.00 11.86 -13.41
N ILE A 37 7.36 12.02 -12.27
CA ILE A 37 7.04 10.93 -11.34
C ILE A 37 5.61 11.10 -10.82
N THR A 38 4.91 9.98 -10.69
CA THR A 38 3.59 9.95 -10.05
C THR A 38 3.64 9.08 -8.81
N TYR A 39 3.20 9.65 -7.70
CA TYR A 39 2.96 8.92 -6.45
C TYR A 39 1.47 8.62 -6.36
N THR A 40 1.13 7.39 -6.00
CA THR A 40 -0.24 6.96 -5.75
C THR A 40 -0.28 6.28 -4.40
N ALA A 41 -1.21 6.70 -3.54
CA ALA A 41 -1.56 5.93 -2.36
C ALA A 41 -2.99 5.41 -2.47
N PHE A 42 -3.22 4.21 -1.96
CA PHE A 42 -4.52 3.56 -1.91
C PHE A 42 -4.80 3.12 -0.47
N THR A 43 -6.00 3.36 0.02
CA THR A 43 -6.47 2.82 1.29
C THR A 43 -7.99 2.71 1.28
N ILE A 44 -8.51 2.09 2.32
CA ILE A 44 -9.93 2.03 2.62
C ILE A 44 -10.15 2.89 3.84
N ALA A 45 -10.99 3.92 3.68
CA ALA A 45 -11.24 4.87 4.74
C ALA A 45 -12.66 5.39 4.70
N ASP A 46 -13.06 5.91 5.85
CA ASP A 46 -14.22 6.74 5.98
C ASP A 46 -13.82 8.22 5.91
N GLY A 47 -14.79 9.10 5.77
CA GLY A 47 -14.53 10.52 5.82
C GLY A 47 -15.61 11.36 5.17
N LYS A 48 -15.23 12.55 4.75
CA LYS A 48 -16.11 13.45 4.01
C LYS A 48 -15.34 14.30 3.01
N ILE A 49 -16.00 14.66 1.91
CA ILE A 49 -15.53 15.66 0.96
C ILE A 49 -16.65 16.65 0.65
N GLY A 50 -16.42 17.92 0.97
CA GLY A 50 -17.46 18.94 0.94
C GLY A 50 -18.65 18.56 1.82
N GLY A 51 -19.84 18.48 1.23
CA GLY A 51 -21.07 18.07 1.94
C GLY A 51 -21.36 16.56 1.94
N TRP A 52 -20.46 15.72 1.41
CA TRP A 52 -20.69 14.29 1.27
C TRP A 52 -19.81 13.47 2.23
N SER A 53 -20.45 12.76 3.17
CA SER A 53 -19.80 11.72 3.97
C SER A 53 -19.80 10.39 3.24
N PHE A 54 -18.70 9.66 3.33
CA PHE A 54 -18.54 8.33 2.79
C PHE A 54 -18.05 7.37 3.86
N HIS A 55 -18.40 6.10 3.68
CA HIS A 55 -18.05 5.00 4.57
C HIS A 55 -17.53 3.85 3.71
N ASN A 56 -16.55 3.14 4.24
CA ASN A 56 -15.88 2.01 3.62
C ASN A 56 -15.49 2.33 2.16
N ALA A 57 -14.88 3.51 1.97
CA ALA A 57 -14.60 4.01 0.64
C ALA A 57 -13.17 3.66 0.23
N ARG A 58 -13.01 3.27 -1.03
CA ARG A 58 -11.70 3.23 -1.66
C ARG A 58 -11.24 4.66 -1.90
N VAL A 59 -10.12 5.02 -1.30
CA VAL A 59 -9.51 6.34 -1.42
C VAL A 59 -8.18 6.20 -2.15
N TYR A 60 -8.07 6.87 -3.29
CA TYR A 60 -6.84 6.99 -4.06
C TYR A 60 -6.33 8.41 -3.99
N LEU A 61 -5.15 8.60 -3.42
CA LEU A 61 -4.43 9.86 -3.45
C LEU A 61 -3.40 9.78 -4.57
N THR A 62 -3.29 10.81 -5.39
CA THR A 62 -2.33 10.85 -6.49
C THR A 62 -1.63 12.18 -6.51
N MET A 63 -0.30 12.19 -6.61
CA MET A 63 0.50 13.40 -6.79
C MET A 63 1.43 13.24 -7.98
N ARG A 64 1.31 14.12 -8.96
CA ARG A 64 2.21 14.21 -10.12
C ARG A 64 3.26 15.28 -9.86
N SER A 65 4.54 14.91 -9.90
CA SER A 65 5.68 15.77 -9.62
C SER A 65 6.85 15.48 -10.56
N ASP A 66 8.01 16.03 -10.25
CA ASP A 66 9.31 15.70 -10.81
C ASP A 66 10.28 15.28 -9.69
N THR A 67 11.15 14.33 -10.00
CA THR A 67 12.30 13.93 -9.19
C THR A 67 13.22 15.08 -8.77
N THR A 68 13.31 16.20 -9.51
CA THR A 68 14.13 17.36 -9.10
C THR A 68 13.54 18.16 -7.94
N ASN A 69 12.27 17.95 -7.61
CA ASN A 69 11.60 18.63 -6.51
C ASN A 69 11.85 17.95 -5.16
N MET A 70 12.46 16.77 -5.16
CA MET A 70 12.76 16.06 -3.93
C MET A 70 13.73 16.86 -3.06
N GLN A 71 13.45 16.86 -1.77
CA GLN A 71 14.24 17.49 -0.75
C GLN A 71 14.56 16.49 0.33
N PHE A 72 15.73 16.66 0.94
CA PHE A 72 16.15 15.92 2.10
C PHE A 72 15.96 16.80 3.34
N LEU A 73 15.36 16.22 4.37
CA LEU A 73 15.14 16.84 5.67
C LEU A 73 15.63 15.87 6.75
N GLN A 74 16.39 16.40 7.70
CA GLN A 74 16.83 15.65 8.86
C GLN A 74 16.09 16.20 10.08
N LEU A 75 15.19 15.40 10.64
CA LEU A 75 14.35 15.77 11.78
C LEU A 75 14.95 15.23 13.09
N PRO A 76 14.95 15.98 14.19
CA PRO A 76 15.23 15.40 15.52
C PRO A 76 14.10 14.42 15.89
N VAL A 77 14.44 13.23 16.40
CA VAL A 77 13.46 12.15 16.67
C VAL A 77 12.49 12.50 17.80
N ASP A 78 13.00 13.15 18.85
CA ASP A 78 12.16 13.72 19.91
C ASP A 78 12.87 14.97 20.47
N PRO A 79 12.24 16.16 20.44
CA PRO A 79 12.79 17.33 21.11
C PRO A 79 12.94 17.16 22.64
N ASN A 80 12.26 16.18 23.25
CA ASN A 80 12.33 15.85 24.67
C ASN A 80 13.31 14.71 24.99
N ASP A 81 13.78 13.97 23.99
CA ASP A 81 14.80 12.94 24.14
C ASP A 81 15.93 13.13 23.11
N PRO A 82 16.94 13.96 23.44
CA PRO A 82 18.06 14.24 22.53
C PRO A 82 18.99 13.03 22.31
N THR A 83 18.74 11.89 22.97
CA THR A 83 19.53 10.67 22.78
C THR A 83 19.09 9.84 21.59
N GLN A 84 17.89 10.11 21.04
CA GLN A 84 17.30 9.32 19.96
C GLN A 84 17.85 9.63 18.55
N GLY A 85 18.80 10.56 18.43
CA GLY A 85 19.47 10.88 17.17
C GLY A 85 18.62 11.73 16.22
N THR A 86 18.68 11.42 14.93
CA THR A 86 17.95 12.12 13.86
C THR A 86 17.30 11.13 12.91
N VAL A 87 16.14 11.51 12.37
CA VAL A 87 15.47 10.80 11.28
C VAL A 87 15.79 11.47 9.95
N ASP A 88 16.15 10.64 8.97
CA ASP A 88 16.32 11.07 7.59
C ASP A 88 14.98 10.97 6.85
N THR A 89 14.51 12.08 6.28
CA THR A 89 13.23 12.15 5.55
C THR A 89 13.47 12.71 4.16
N TYR A 90 13.04 11.98 3.14
CA TYR A 90 12.89 12.54 1.80
C TYR A 90 11.45 13.00 1.60
N TYR A 91 11.26 14.16 1.01
CA TYR A 91 9.92 14.64 0.67
C TYR A 91 9.89 15.39 -0.65
N ASN A 92 8.75 15.32 -1.34
CA ASN A 92 8.48 15.99 -2.59
C ASN A 92 7.32 16.98 -2.39
N PRO A 93 7.59 18.28 -2.19
CA PRO A 93 6.59 19.27 -1.80
C PRO A 93 5.81 19.89 -2.96
N THR A 94 6.22 19.65 -4.20
CA THR A 94 5.67 20.35 -5.37
C THR A 94 5.00 19.36 -6.28
N GLY A 95 3.82 19.66 -6.79
CA GLY A 95 3.12 18.80 -7.75
C GLY A 95 1.63 19.08 -7.83
N ASN A 96 0.97 18.39 -8.75
CA ASN A 96 -0.49 18.40 -8.85
C ASN A 96 -1.04 17.19 -8.11
N ALA A 97 -1.67 17.44 -6.96
CA ALA A 97 -2.28 16.41 -6.14
C ALA A 97 -3.79 16.33 -6.38
N SER A 98 -4.32 15.11 -6.37
CA SER A 98 -5.75 14.81 -6.52
C SER A 98 -6.15 13.65 -5.63
N VAL A 99 -7.45 13.52 -5.38
CA VAL A 99 -8.06 12.40 -4.67
C VAL A 99 -9.21 11.83 -5.50
N THR A 100 -9.30 10.51 -5.54
CA THR A 100 -10.47 9.78 -6.08
C THR A 100 -11.07 8.93 -4.97
N ILE A 101 -12.34 9.16 -4.66
CA ILE A 101 -13.09 8.44 -3.62
C ILE A 101 -14.19 7.63 -4.30
N ILE A 102 -14.22 6.33 -4.03
CA ILE A 102 -15.23 5.39 -4.52
C ILE A 102 -15.93 4.76 -3.32
N SER A 103 -17.20 5.09 -3.12
CA SER A 103 -18.03 4.50 -2.06
C SER A 103 -19.34 4.02 -2.68
N GLY A 104 -19.54 2.70 -2.66
CA GLY A 104 -20.56 2.03 -3.45
C GLY A 104 -20.48 2.45 -4.92
N ALA A 105 -21.58 2.99 -5.43
CA ALA A 105 -21.67 3.40 -6.83
C ALA A 105 -21.34 4.88 -7.09
N ARG A 106 -20.93 5.63 -6.06
CA ARG A 106 -20.54 7.04 -6.18
C ARG A 106 -19.02 7.14 -6.30
N VAL A 107 -18.58 7.79 -7.36
CA VAL A 107 -17.18 8.16 -7.60
C VAL A 107 -17.07 9.68 -7.56
N VAL A 108 -16.17 10.20 -6.74
CA VAL A 108 -15.81 11.63 -6.72
C VAL A 108 -14.34 11.75 -6.99
N HIS A 109 -13.98 12.59 -7.96
CA HIS A 109 -12.63 13.02 -8.21
C HIS A 109 -12.51 14.51 -7.87
N ALA A 110 -11.46 14.87 -7.14
CA ALA A 110 -11.19 16.24 -6.72
C ALA A 110 -9.69 16.56 -6.78
N ASN A 111 -9.36 17.79 -7.13
CA ASN A 111 -7.99 18.31 -7.10
C ASN A 111 -7.76 19.05 -5.79
N PHE A 112 -6.64 18.79 -5.12
CA PHE A 112 -6.25 19.57 -3.96
C PHE A 112 -5.86 20.99 -4.37
N ALA A 113 -6.08 21.95 -3.47
CA ALA A 113 -5.55 23.29 -3.65
C ALA A 113 -4.00 23.25 -3.71
N PRO A 114 -3.35 24.19 -4.42
CA PRO A 114 -1.89 24.20 -4.54
C PRO A 114 -1.19 24.21 -3.18
N ASN A 115 -0.08 23.48 -3.08
CA ASN A 115 0.78 23.41 -1.88
C ASN A 115 0.06 22.94 -0.60
N GLN A 116 -1.00 22.14 -0.72
CA GLN A 116 -1.64 21.54 0.45
C GLN A 116 -1.05 20.19 0.85
N VAL A 117 -0.67 19.40 -0.15
CA VAL A 117 -0.29 18.00 0.03
C VAL A 117 1.09 17.81 -0.60
N PHE A 118 1.91 17.00 0.07
CA PHE A 118 3.21 16.54 -0.40
C PHE A 118 3.34 15.04 -0.18
N VAL A 119 4.41 14.45 -0.69
CA VAL A 119 4.74 13.05 -0.45
C VAL A 119 6.03 12.97 0.34
N SER A 120 6.12 12.07 1.32
CA SER A 120 7.32 11.84 2.12
C SER A 120 7.58 10.38 2.38
N VAL A 121 8.86 10.04 2.57
CA VAL A 121 9.33 8.77 3.09
C VAL A 121 10.31 9.03 4.23
N ASP A 122 10.07 8.36 5.35
CA ASP A 122 10.94 8.30 6.52
C ASP A 122 11.88 7.09 6.36
N MET A 123 13.19 7.38 6.34
CA MET A 123 14.25 6.39 6.16
C MET A 123 14.80 5.85 7.49
N GLY A 124 14.29 6.33 8.62
CA GLY A 124 14.74 5.98 9.95
C GLY A 124 16.03 6.68 10.38
N ASN A 125 16.64 6.14 11.44
CA ASN A 125 17.87 6.67 12.00
C ASN A 125 19.10 6.17 11.21
N THR A 126 19.99 7.08 10.85
CA THR A 126 21.20 6.79 10.05
C THR A 126 22.47 6.62 10.88
N ALA A 127 22.42 6.85 12.19
CA ALA A 127 23.59 6.73 13.07
C ALA A 127 24.04 5.27 13.27
N ASP A 128 23.12 4.32 13.15
CA ASP A 128 23.38 2.89 13.32
C ASP A 128 22.97 2.19 12.02
N ALA A 129 23.94 1.61 11.30
CA ALA A 129 23.66 0.75 10.16
C ALA A 129 23.60 -0.72 10.64
N PRO A 130 22.57 -1.50 10.26
CA PRO A 130 21.46 -1.12 9.37
C PRO A 130 20.49 -0.14 10.04
N HIS A 131 19.90 0.74 9.21
CA HIS A 131 18.93 1.75 9.64
C HIS A 131 17.88 1.14 10.54
N SER A 132 17.73 1.65 11.76
CA SER A 132 16.60 1.28 12.62
C SER A 132 15.43 2.24 12.43
N GLY A 133 14.24 1.66 12.22
CA GLY A 133 12.95 2.34 12.17
C GLY A 133 12.72 3.25 10.95
N ALA A 134 12.69 2.73 9.72
CA ALA A 134 12.03 3.44 8.63
C ALA A 134 10.53 3.53 8.95
N ARG A 135 10.06 4.65 9.49
CA ARG A 135 8.74 4.72 10.17
C ARG A 135 7.57 5.02 9.24
N GLY A 136 7.81 5.07 7.93
CA GLY A 136 6.72 5.09 6.98
C GLY A 136 6.90 5.92 5.71
N VAL A 137 5.87 5.84 4.88
CA VAL A 137 5.73 6.59 3.63
C VAL A 137 4.31 7.12 3.53
N GLY A 138 4.09 8.20 2.81
CA GLY A 138 2.72 8.63 2.59
C GLY A 138 2.55 9.98 1.94
N PHE A 139 1.31 10.44 2.03
CA PHE A 139 0.89 11.77 1.66
C PHE A 139 0.80 12.61 2.93
N GLY A 140 1.67 13.61 3.02
CA GLY A 140 1.69 14.62 4.07
C GLY A 140 1.02 15.92 3.63
N SER A 141 0.84 16.85 4.57
CA SER A 141 0.18 18.12 4.32
C SER A 141 0.79 19.28 5.10
N PHE A 142 0.60 20.48 4.54
CA PHE A 142 0.96 21.72 5.20
C PHE A 142 -0.24 22.24 5.99
N THR A 143 -0.08 22.33 7.31
CA THR A 143 -1.11 22.79 8.24
C THR A 143 -0.72 24.14 8.84
N PRO A 144 -1.66 24.85 9.50
CA PRO A 144 -1.33 26.10 10.18
C PRO A 144 -0.25 25.97 11.26
N THR A 145 -0.04 24.76 11.79
CA THR A 145 0.95 24.47 12.85
C THR A 145 2.26 23.92 12.32
N GLY A 146 2.36 23.61 11.01
CA GLY A 146 3.59 23.13 10.39
C GLY A 146 3.35 22.02 9.38
N ILE A 147 4.34 21.14 9.24
CA ILE A 147 4.32 19.99 8.34
C ILE A 147 3.71 18.80 9.09
N GLN A 148 2.77 18.11 8.45
CA GLN A 148 2.19 16.85 8.91
C GLN A 148 2.56 15.74 7.92
N PRO A 149 3.67 15.00 8.13
CA PRO A 149 4.20 14.05 7.15
C PRO A 149 3.27 12.88 6.83
N THR A 150 2.31 12.60 7.70
CA THR A 150 1.43 11.42 7.62
C THR A 150 -0.05 11.76 7.40
N TYR A 151 -0.39 13.01 7.07
CA TYR A 151 -1.78 13.40 6.82
C TYR A 151 -1.91 14.02 5.43
N PRO A 152 -2.81 13.55 4.52
CA PRO A 152 -3.99 12.73 4.80
C PRO A 152 -3.77 11.24 5.03
N LEU A 153 -2.61 10.68 4.70
CA LEU A 153 -2.38 9.24 4.83
C LEU A 153 -0.91 8.91 5.02
N GLY A 154 -0.56 8.45 6.21
CA GLY A 154 0.69 7.75 6.51
C GLY A 154 0.52 6.25 6.37
N ILE A 155 1.62 5.58 6.05
CA ILE A 155 1.71 4.13 5.92
C ILE A 155 2.93 3.71 6.69
N GLU A 156 2.75 2.81 7.64
CA GLU A 156 3.77 2.23 8.50
C GLU A 156 3.56 0.72 8.53
N ASP A 157 4.52 -0.03 9.07
CA ASP A 157 4.49 -1.48 9.18
C ASP A 157 4.53 -2.13 7.79
N GLY A 158 4.50 -3.46 7.76
CA GLY A 158 4.58 -4.26 6.57
C GLY A 158 5.94 -4.16 5.88
N ILE A 159 5.94 -4.01 4.54
CA ILE A 159 7.17 -3.96 3.75
C ILE A 159 8.07 -2.78 4.17
N LEU A 160 7.47 -1.74 4.74
CA LEU A 160 8.17 -0.56 5.24
C LEU A 160 8.97 -0.82 6.51
N ASP A 161 8.60 -1.81 7.31
CA ASP A 161 9.23 -2.08 8.61
C ASP A 161 10.60 -2.76 8.50
N TRP A 162 11.25 -2.58 7.35
CA TRP A 162 12.60 -3.06 7.10
C TRP A 162 13.62 -2.54 8.13
N GLY A 163 13.29 -1.45 8.84
CA GLY A 163 14.12 -0.88 9.88
C GLY A 163 14.15 -1.68 11.19
N ASP A 164 13.12 -2.46 11.50
CA ASP A 164 13.09 -3.27 12.73
C ASP A 164 13.68 -4.67 12.50
N ILE A 165 13.95 -5.02 11.24
CA ILE A 165 14.55 -6.29 10.88
C ILE A 165 16.04 -6.30 11.24
N THR A 166 16.41 -7.19 12.16
CA THR A 166 17.82 -7.47 12.48
C THR A 166 18.57 -7.87 11.19
N PRO A 167 19.77 -7.31 10.92
CA PRO A 167 20.50 -7.63 9.70
C PRO A 167 20.70 -9.14 9.55
N GLY A 168 20.13 -9.72 8.50
CA GLY A 168 20.16 -11.16 8.21
C GLY A 168 18.78 -11.84 8.11
N ASN A 169 17.70 -11.21 8.60
CA ASN A 169 16.38 -11.84 8.65
C ASN A 169 15.46 -11.48 7.46
N ALA A 170 15.72 -10.37 6.76
CA ALA A 170 14.92 -9.97 5.59
C ALA A 170 15.14 -10.90 4.39
N SER A 171 14.07 -11.25 3.68
CA SER A 171 14.17 -11.96 2.39
C SER A 171 14.97 -11.15 1.35
N ALA A 172 15.58 -11.85 0.38
CA ALA A 172 16.38 -11.20 -0.67
C ALA A 172 15.59 -10.16 -1.48
N GLY A 173 14.30 -10.42 -1.74
CA GLY A 173 13.43 -9.46 -2.43
C GLY A 173 13.28 -8.16 -1.64
N LEU A 174 13.03 -8.28 -0.33
CA LEU A 174 12.83 -7.15 0.57
C LEU A 174 14.08 -6.27 0.66
N GLN A 175 15.27 -6.88 0.72
CA GLN A 175 16.56 -6.17 0.75
C GLN A 175 16.88 -5.39 -0.55
N THR A 176 16.19 -5.69 -1.65
CA THR A 176 16.43 -5.04 -2.96
C THR A 176 15.41 -3.96 -3.30
N LEU A 177 14.45 -3.69 -2.41
CA LEU A 177 13.49 -2.62 -2.61
C LEU A 177 14.18 -1.26 -2.56
N ASN A 178 13.84 -0.41 -3.52
CA ASN A 178 14.26 0.99 -3.45
C ASN A 178 13.37 1.68 -2.44
N PHE A 179 13.96 2.21 -1.36
CA PHE A 179 13.28 3.09 -0.41
C PHE A 179 13.66 4.54 -0.72
N ASP A 180 13.13 5.08 -1.82
CA ASP A 180 13.27 6.50 -2.14
C ASP A 180 12.09 7.02 -2.98
N LEU A 181 11.99 8.35 -3.08
CA LEU A 181 10.96 9.01 -3.88
C LEU A 181 11.39 9.26 -5.33
N ALA A 182 12.50 8.69 -5.79
CA ALA A 182 13.14 8.95 -7.08
C ALA A 182 12.96 7.81 -8.09
N HIS A 183 12.67 6.61 -7.60
CA HIS A 183 12.57 5.38 -8.38
C HIS A 183 11.17 4.79 -8.35
N ASN A 184 10.97 3.77 -9.20
CA ASN A 184 9.78 2.93 -9.08
C ASN A 184 9.84 2.17 -7.76
N MET A 185 8.77 2.24 -6.99
CA MET A 185 8.60 1.49 -5.75
C MET A 185 7.14 1.14 -5.52
N GLY A 186 6.90 0.05 -4.82
CA GLY A 186 5.61 -0.38 -4.33
C GLY A 186 5.77 -0.82 -2.88
N LEU A 187 5.01 -0.22 -1.98
CA LEU A 187 5.07 -0.43 -0.54
C LEU A 187 3.65 -0.63 -0.01
N ASN A 188 3.51 -1.38 1.08
CA ASN A 188 2.25 -1.56 1.78
C ASN A 188 2.50 -1.65 3.28
N GLY A 189 1.44 -1.45 4.05
CA GLY A 189 1.47 -1.42 5.51
C GLY A 189 0.10 -1.05 6.09
N ARG A 190 0.07 -0.69 7.36
CA ARG A 190 -1.10 -0.14 8.05
C ARG A 190 -1.36 1.30 7.62
N ALA A 191 -2.64 1.65 7.52
CA ALA A 191 -3.12 2.96 7.13
C ALA A 191 -3.31 3.86 8.34
N TRP A 192 -2.61 5.00 8.36
CA TRP A 192 -2.74 6.03 9.38
C TRP A 192 -3.30 7.33 8.78
N PRO A 193 -4.62 7.44 8.54
CA PRO A 193 -5.24 8.66 8.03
C PRO A 193 -5.45 9.68 9.16
N CYS A 194 -4.38 10.07 9.84
CA CYS A 194 -4.47 10.92 11.02
C CYS A 194 -3.30 11.90 11.18
N VAL A 195 -3.53 12.93 12.00
CA VAL A 195 -2.56 13.98 12.32
C VAL A 195 -1.76 13.57 13.55
N ASN A 196 -0.45 13.87 13.57
CA ASN A 196 0.46 13.55 14.67
C ASN A 196 0.54 12.05 15.00
N PHE A 197 0.59 11.19 13.98
CA PHE A 197 0.74 9.74 14.16
C PHE A 197 1.93 9.39 15.08
N LEU A 198 3.06 10.10 14.97
CA LEU A 198 4.27 9.87 15.76
C LEU A 198 4.26 10.49 17.17
N GLN A 199 3.15 11.10 17.62
CA GLN A 199 3.08 11.76 18.94
C GLN A 199 2.20 10.97 19.91
N SER A 200 2.42 11.13 21.21
CA SER A 200 1.53 10.58 22.25
C SER A 200 0.66 11.68 22.84
N PRO A 201 -0.69 11.56 22.81
CA PRO A 201 -1.46 10.47 22.21
C PRO A 201 -1.48 10.55 20.66
N PRO A 202 -1.44 9.39 19.95
CA PRO A 202 -1.46 9.38 18.50
C PRO A 202 -2.83 9.79 17.96
N CYS A 203 -2.82 10.26 16.71
CA CYS A 203 -4.03 10.55 15.92
C CYS A 203 -4.98 11.59 16.54
N THR A 204 -4.65 12.86 16.33
CA THR A 204 -5.55 13.99 16.64
C THR A 204 -6.52 14.31 15.50
N THR A 205 -7.50 15.19 15.77
CA THR A 205 -8.54 15.59 14.80
C THR A 205 -7.94 16.03 13.46
N PRO A 206 -8.40 15.45 12.33
CA PRO A 206 -7.92 15.81 11.00
C PRO A 206 -8.11 17.29 10.65
N TYR A 207 -7.14 17.88 9.94
CA TYR A 207 -7.29 19.22 9.36
C TYR A 207 -8.04 19.14 8.02
N ALA A 208 -8.79 20.19 7.70
CA ALA A 208 -9.42 20.32 6.39
C ALA A 208 -8.37 20.40 5.28
N LEU A 209 -8.41 19.48 4.32
CA LEU A 209 -7.68 19.62 3.06
C LEU A 209 -8.62 20.18 2.00
N HIS A 210 -8.36 21.41 1.55
CA HIS A 210 -9.15 22.11 0.56
C HIS A 210 -9.01 21.47 -0.82
N THR A 211 -10.14 21.10 -1.41
CA THR A 211 -10.20 20.61 -2.79
C THR A 211 -11.16 21.45 -3.63
N ASP A 212 -11.13 21.28 -4.95
CA ASP A 212 -12.13 21.86 -5.87
C ASP A 212 -13.55 21.28 -5.70
N ARG A 213 -13.74 20.30 -4.80
CA ARG A 213 -15.04 19.73 -4.39
C ARG A 213 -15.39 20.02 -2.93
N GLY A 214 -14.66 20.92 -2.27
CA GLY A 214 -14.82 21.25 -0.85
C GLY A 214 -13.76 20.57 0.02
N ASP A 215 -13.91 20.68 1.33
CA ASP A 215 -12.90 20.18 2.27
C ASP A 215 -12.96 18.65 2.39
N LEU A 216 -11.80 18.00 2.24
CA LEU A 216 -11.57 16.58 2.48
C LEU A 216 -11.12 16.36 3.93
N TYR A 217 -11.70 15.33 4.53
CA TYR A 217 -11.26 14.73 5.79
C TYR A 217 -11.28 13.22 5.61
N LEU A 218 -10.23 12.54 6.07
CA LEU A 218 -10.17 11.09 6.20
C LEU A 218 -10.16 10.74 7.69
N ASP A 219 -10.90 9.70 8.06
CA ASP A 219 -11.08 9.28 9.44
C ASP A 219 -10.46 7.89 9.67
N ILE A 220 -9.82 7.71 10.83
CA ILE A 220 -9.37 6.41 11.35
C ILE A 220 -10.53 5.71 12.08
N ASN A 221 -11.44 5.13 11.29
CA ASN A 221 -12.70 4.58 11.81
C ASN A 221 -12.67 3.09 12.16
N TYR A 222 -11.62 2.37 11.76
CA TYR A 222 -11.45 0.95 12.04
C TYR A 222 -10.20 0.79 12.88
N ARG A 223 -10.39 0.70 14.20
CA ARG A 223 -9.31 0.49 15.16
C ARG A 223 -9.75 -0.47 16.26
N ASP A 224 -8.78 -1.06 16.89
CA ASP A 224 -8.99 -1.70 18.18
C ASP A 224 -9.11 -0.67 19.32
N PHE A 225 -9.48 -1.19 20.48
CA PHE A 225 -9.44 -0.56 21.77
C PHE A 225 -8.94 -1.62 22.75
N ASP A 226 -7.63 -1.66 22.99
CA ASP A 226 -7.14 -2.39 24.15
C ASP A 226 -7.55 -1.61 25.42
N PRO A 227 -8.47 -2.13 26.25
CA PRO A 227 -8.88 -1.45 27.48
C PRO A 227 -7.74 -1.37 28.52
N ASN A 228 -6.65 -2.09 28.32
CA ASN A 228 -5.49 -2.13 29.20
C ASN A 228 -4.35 -1.22 28.74
N SER A 229 -4.37 -0.73 27.49
CA SER A 229 -3.41 0.23 26.99
C SER A 229 -3.96 1.66 27.06
N ASN A 230 -3.08 2.63 27.31
CA ASN A 230 -3.41 4.05 27.18
C ASN A 230 -3.14 4.57 25.76
N GLU A 231 -2.88 3.68 24.81
CA GLU A 231 -2.49 4.02 23.46
C GLU A 231 -3.75 4.21 22.60
N ALA A 232 -3.67 5.09 21.60
CA ALA A 232 -4.76 5.14 20.62
C ALA A 232 -4.68 3.84 19.82
N GLY A 233 -5.74 3.02 19.87
CA GLY A 233 -5.72 1.68 19.29
C GLY A 233 -5.28 1.63 17.84
N ASN A 234 -4.74 0.48 17.42
CA ASN A 234 -4.11 0.31 16.13
C ASN A 234 -5.14 0.36 15.00
N PRO A 235 -4.85 1.02 13.87
CA PRO A 235 -5.68 0.96 12.68
C PRO A 235 -5.67 -0.46 12.13
N LEU A 236 -6.86 -0.94 11.77
CA LEU A 236 -7.09 -2.27 11.21
C LEU A 236 -7.05 -2.29 9.68
N SER A 237 -6.82 -1.13 9.05
CA SER A 237 -6.92 -0.91 7.60
C SER A 237 -5.54 -0.92 6.94
N ALA A 238 -5.43 -1.58 5.78
CA ALA A 238 -4.21 -1.52 4.95
C ALA A 238 -4.14 -0.23 4.14
N ALA A 239 -2.92 0.20 3.83
CA ALA A 239 -2.62 1.19 2.82
C ALA A 239 -1.43 0.78 1.96
N TYR A 240 -1.34 1.41 0.80
CA TYR A 240 -0.37 1.09 -0.23
C TYR A 240 0.17 2.36 -0.83
N PHE A 241 1.43 2.35 -1.20
CA PHE A 241 2.12 3.45 -1.84
C PHE A 241 2.86 2.95 -3.07
N VAL A 242 2.68 3.65 -4.19
CA VAL A 242 3.34 3.32 -5.45
C VAL A 242 3.91 4.59 -6.05
N ALA A 243 5.22 4.58 -6.32
CA ALA A 243 5.88 5.60 -7.12
C ALA A 243 6.13 5.04 -8.52
N THR A 244 5.78 5.80 -9.57
CA THR A 244 5.99 5.42 -10.97
C THR A 244 6.71 6.53 -11.71
N LEU A 245 7.90 6.22 -12.21
CA LEU A 245 8.80 7.08 -12.96
C LEU A 245 8.50 7.03 -14.46
N GLY A 246 8.33 8.21 -15.05
CA GLY A 246 8.10 8.38 -16.48
C GLY A 246 6.69 7.95 -16.92
N SER A 247 6.21 8.61 -17.98
CA SER A 247 4.85 8.49 -18.55
C SER A 247 3.69 8.90 -17.63
N GLU A 248 2.53 9.16 -18.26
CA GLU A 248 1.26 9.33 -17.56
C GLU A 248 0.99 8.11 -16.66
N PRO A 249 0.50 8.29 -15.43
CA PRO A 249 0.19 7.18 -14.56
C PRO A 249 -0.74 6.20 -15.27
N ALA A 250 -0.52 4.91 -15.05
CA ALA A 250 -1.51 3.92 -15.42
C ALA A 250 -2.85 4.35 -14.79
N PRO A 251 -3.96 4.33 -15.55
CA PRO A 251 -5.25 4.69 -14.98
C PRO A 251 -5.48 3.84 -13.73
N ILE A 252 -5.89 4.49 -12.64
CA ILE A 252 -6.35 3.78 -11.43
C ILE A 252 -7.30 2.70 -11.93
N PRO A 253 -7.08 1.41 -11.60
CA PRO A 253 -7.97 0.37 -12.03
C PRO A 253 -9.34 0.66 -11.42
N VAL A 254 -10.20 1.30 -12.21
CA VAL A 254 -11.61 1.40 -11.89
C VAL A 254 -12.12 0.00 -12.11
N LEU A 255 -12.08 -0.81 -11.06
CA LEU A 255 -12.69 -2.13 -11.07
C LEU A 255 -14.17 -1.88 -11.32
N ALA A 256 -14.56 -2.08 -12.58
CA ALA A 256 -15.90 -1.81 -13.03
C ALA A 256 -16.86 -2.63 -12.17
N PRO A 257 -17.97 -2.03 -11.70
CA PRO A 257 -18.98 -2.78 -10.98
C PRO A 257 -19.44 -3.96 -11.84
N ALA A 258 -19.77 -5.10 -11.21
CA ALA A 258 -20.23 -6.30 -11.89
C ALA A 258 -21.22 -5.96 -13.02
N THR A 259 -20.83 -6.20 -14.27
CA THR A 259 -21.75 -6.18 -15.41
C THR A 259 -22.25 -7.60 -15.60
N SER A 260 -23.14 -8.02 -14.72
CA SER A 260 -23.56 -9.42 -14.63
C SER A 260 -25.04 -9.56 -14.95
N SER A 261 -25.37 -10.53 -15.82
CA SER A 261 -26.74 -10.96 -16.14
C SER A 261 -27.34 -11.86 -15.04
N VAL A 262 -26.73 -11.91 -13.86
CA VAL A 262 -27.07 -12.85 -12.79
C VAL A 262 -27.97 -12.21 -11.76
N ALA A 263 -28.91 -12.98 -11.20
CA ALA A 263 -29.73 -12.50 -10.10
C ALA A 263 -28.88 -12.38 -8.82
N LYS A 264 -28.78 -11.16 -8.28
CA LYS A 264 -27.89 -10.75 -7.15
C LYS A 264 -26.38 -10.85 -7.48
N PRO A 265 -25.91 -10.03 -8.44
CA PRO A 265 -24.51 -10.01 -8.83
C PRO A 265 -23.62 -9.47 -7.69
N ILE A 266 -22.44 -10.06 -7.54
CA ILE A 266 -21.41 -9.62 -6.59
C ILE A 266 -20.04 -9.72 -7.26
N SER A 267 -19.18 -8.74 -7.01
CA SER A 267 -17.77 -8.78 -7.39
C SER A 267 -16.92 -8.87 -6.14
N TYR A 268 -15.98 -9.80 -6.11
CA TYR A 268 -14.94 -9.89 -5.09
C TYR A 268 -13.64 -9.40 -5.67
N HIS A 269 -12.86 -8.69 -4.88
CA HIS A 269 -11.61 -8.08 -5.29
C HIS A 269 -10.53 -8.33 -4.25
N GLY A 270 -9.32 -8.63 -4.71
CA GLY A 270 -8.13 -8.74 -3.89
C GLY A 270 -7.06 -7.82 -4.43
N TYR A 271 -6.30 -7.21 -3.55
CA TYR A 271 -5.18 -6.36 -3.94
C TYR A 271 -3.97 -6.59 -3.04
N VAL A 272 -2.80 -6.71 -3.68
CA VAL A 272 -1.50 -6.90 -3.04
C VAL A 272 -0.40 -6.33 -3.94
N ILE A 273 0.72 -5.92 -3.34
CA ILE A 273 1.95 -5.60 -4.07
C ILE A 273 2.90 -6.79 -3.92
N THR A 274 3.23 -7.45 -5.03
CA THR A 274 4.10 -8.63 -5.02
C THR A 274 4.71 -8.87 -6.40
N ASP A 275 5.65 -9.81 -6.46
CA ASP A 275 6.18 -10.34 -7.72
C ASP A 275 5.19 -11.33 -8.35
N VAL A 276 5.06 -11.30 -9.69
CA VAL A 276 4.21 -12.22 -10.45
C VAL A 276 4.83 -12.59 -11.78
N SER A 277 4.41 -13.71 -12.36
CA SER A 277 4.71 -14.07 -13.74
C SER A 277 3.43 -14.43 -14.50
N LEU A 278 3.27 -13.93 -15.72
CA LEU A 278 2.14 -14.24 -16.61
C LEU A 278 2.65 -14.57 -18.01
N GLY A 279 2.33 -15.75 -18.52
CA GLY A 279 2.70 -16.15 -19.88
C GLY A 279 4.21 -16.18 -20.12
N GLY A 280 5.00 -16.41 -19.05
CA GLY A 280 6.47 -16.37 -19.09
C GLY A 280 7.09 -14.98 -18.93
N HIS A 281 6.28 -13.94 -18.71
CA HIS A 281 6.77 -12.59 -18.40
C HIS A 281 6.74 -12.34 -16.90
N PHE A 282 7.89 -11.99 -16.32
CA PHE A 282 8.03 -11.63 -14.91
C PHE A 282 7.79 -10.14 -14.67
N TYR A 283 7.07 -9.81 -13.61
CA TYR A 283 6.76 -8.46 -13.15
C TYR A 283 7.13 -8.35 -11.68
N SER A 284 8.13 -7.53 -11.36
CA SER A 284 8.56 -7.35 -9.98
C SER A 284 7.85 -6.18 -9.30
N GLY A 285 7.54 -6.32 -8.01
CA GLY A 285 6.90 -5.29 -7.18
C GLY A 285 5.61 -4.75 -7.80
N ALA A 286 4.86 -5.64 -8.45
CA ALA A 286 3.70 -5.27 -9.23
C ALA A 286 2.48 -5.10 -8.34
N GLN A 287 1.60 -4.18 -8.73
CA GLN A 287 0.25 -4.06 -8.20
C GLN A 287 -0.60 -5.18 -8.81
N VAL A 288 -1.08 -6.11 -8.00
CA VAL A 288 -1.83 -7.28 -8.45
C VAL A 288 -3.26 -7.20 -7.96
N TYR A 289 -4.21 -7.19 -8.89
CA TYR A 289 -5.65 -7.16 -8.61
C TYR A 289 -6.27 -8.49 -9.02
N PHE A 290 -6.80 -9.24 -8.06
CA PHE A 290 -7.70 -10.34 -8.33
C PHE A 290 -9.12 -9.81 -8.42
N THR A 291 -9.94 -10.37 -9.32
CA THR A 291 -11.38 -10.11 -9.34
C THR A 291 -12.13 -11.38 -9.68
N VAL A 292 -13.19 -11.67 -8.93
CA VAL A 292 -14.15 -12.74 -9.23
C VAL A 292 -15.54 -12.11 -9.31
N ASP A 293 -16.14 -12.15 -10.50
CA ASP A 293 -17.52 -11.70 -10.73
C ASP A 293 -18.45 -12.91 -10.61
N GLY A 294 -19.26 -12.97 -9.55
CA GLY A 294 -20.06 -14.15 -9.16
C GLY A 294 -21.54 -13.87 -8.83
N ASP A 295 -22.19 -14.88 -8.24
CA ASP A 295 -23.57 -14.83 -7.71
C ASP A 295 -23.54 -14.94 -6.19
N ALA A 296 -24.03 -13.92 -5.48
CA ALA A 296 -24.03 -13.93 -4.01
C ALA A 296 -24.93 -15.03 -3.41
N ARG A 297 -25.85 -15.62 -4.18
CA ARG A 297 -26.69 -16.75 -3.73
C ARG A 297 -26.00 -18.10 -3.83
N LYS A 298 -24.84 -18.15 -4.49
CA LYS A 298 -24.01 -19.35 -4.62
C LYS A 298 -22.98 -19.47 -3.51
N THR A 299 -22.94 -18.51 -2.60
CA THR A 299 -22.16 -18.65 -1.39
C THR A 299 -22.73 -19.75 -0.51
N THR A 300 -21.87 -20.66 -0.09
CA THR A 300 -22.22 -21.80 0.78
C THR A 300 -21.31 -21.83 2.00
N PRO A 301 -21.83 -22.22 3.17
CA PRO A 301 -20.97 -22.46 4.33
C PRO A 301 -20.06 -23.68 4.11
N PHE A 302 -18.89 -23.69 4.74
CA PHE A 302 -18.01 -24.85 4.81
C PHE A 302 -17.51 -25.06 6.25
N SER A 303 -17.07 -26.29 6.57
CA SER A 303 -16.42 -26.62 7.84
C SER A 303 -15.61 -27.90 7.71
N ASP A 304 -14.35 -27.87 8.14
CA ASP A 304 -13.38 -28.97 8.11
C ASP A 304 -12.53 -29.03 9.40
N GLY A 305 -13.21 -28.81 10.53
CA GLY A 305 -12.62 -28.86 11.88
C GLY A 305 -12.45 -27.44 12.43
N PRO A 306 -11.21 -26.98 12.70
CA PRO A 306 -10.98 -25.60 13.14
C PRO A 306 -11.33 -24.58 12.05
N SER A 307 -11.11 -24.92 10.78
CA SER A 307 -11.49 -24.09 9.63
C SER A 307 -12.99 -24.21 9.35
N HIS A 308 -13.64 -23.05 9.23
CA HIS A 308 -15.07 -22.94 8.97
C HIS A 308 -15.42 -21.52 8.51
N GLY A 309 -16.44 -21.39 7.67
CA GLY A 309 -16.85 -20.08 7.17
C GLY A 309 -17.68 -20.19 5.90
N TYR A 310 -17.38 -19.37 4.90
CA TYR A 310 -18.17 -19.22 3.67
C TYR A 310 -17.28 -19.31 2.43
N MET A 311 -17.82 -19.87 1.35
CA MET A 311 -17.13 -20.02 0.07
C MET A 311 -18.07 -19.68 -1.08
N ASN A 312 -17.56 -18.96 -2.08
CA ASN A 312 -18.18 -18.81 -3.39
C ASN A 312 -17.26 -19.38 -4.48
N SER A 313 -17.61 -20.55 -5.00
CA SER A 313 -16.87 -21.25 -6.06
C SER A 313 -17.40 -20.96 -7.46
N SER A 314 -18.28 -19.97 -7.60
CA SER A 314 -18.89 -19.59 -8.87
C SER A 314 -18.46 -18.20 -9.31
N GLY A 315 -18.23 -18.04 -10.62
CA GLY A 315 -17.95 -16.74 -11.21
C GLY A 315 -16.85 -16.79 -12.26
N ASN A 316 -16.62 -15.64 -12.88
CA ASN A 316 -15.51 -15.43 -13.80
C ASN A 316 -14.38 -14.74 -13.04
N ALA A 317 -13.23 -15.40 -12.98
CA ALA A 317 -12.05 -14.90 -12.29
C ALA A 317 -11.09 -14.24 -13.29
N ARG A 318 -10.52 -13.10 -12.91
CA ARG A 318 -9.49 -12.38 -13.67
C ARG A 318 -8.39 -11.85 -12.75
N VAL A 319 -7.20 -11.69 -13.30
CA VAL A 319 -6.09 -10.97 -12.67
C VAL A 319 -5.71 -9.76 -13.51
N THR A 320 -5.45 -8.63 -12.88
CA THR A 320 -4.85 -7.44 -13.52
C THR A 320 -3.54 -7.11 -12.82
N ILE A 321 -2.47 -7.00 -13.60
CA ILE A 321 -1.12 -6.71 -13.14
C ILE A 321 -0.76 -5.32 -13.64
N VAL A 322 -0.40 -4.41 -12.73
CA VAL A 322 0.13 -3.09 -13.06
C VAL A 322 1.58 -3.00 -12.60
N SER A 323 2.50 -2.78 -13.53
CA SER A 323 3.94 -2.66 -13.28
C SER A 323 4.49 -1.46 -14.07
N GLY A 324 4.79 -0.38 -13.33
CA GLY A 324 5.08 0.92 -13.92
C GLY A 324 3.91 1.40 -14.80
N SER A 325 4.21 1.70 -16.07
CA SER A 325 3.20 2.13 -17.05
C SER A 325 2.51 0.99 -17.81
N ARG A 326 2.84 -0.27 -17.50
CA ARG A 326 2.24 -1.44 -18.15
C ARG A 326 1.09 -1.98 -17.30
N THR A 327 -0.03 -2.22 -17.95
CA THR A 327 -1.17 -2.96 -17.40
C THR A 327 -1.45 -4.16 -18.28
N VAL A 328 -1.54 -5.35 -17.69
CA VAL A 328 -1.98 -6.58 -18.37
C VAL A 328 -3.10 -7.21 -17.56
N THR A 329 -4.12 -7.71 -18.25
CA THR A 329 -5.25 -8.41 -17.64
C THR A 329 -5.38 -9.78 -18.31
N ALA A 330 -5.62 -10.81 -17.50
CA ALA A 330 -5.86 -12.17 -17.96
C ALA A 330 -7.06 -12.78 -17.23
N ASN A 331 -7.83 -13.61 -17.92
CA ASN A 331 -8.93 -14.37 -17.35
C ASN A 331 -8.43 -15.76 -16.98
N PHE A 332 -8.76 -16.23 -15.78
CA PHE A 332 -8.46 -17.60 -15.38
C PHE A 332 -9.41 -18.57 -16.07
N ASP A 333 -8.93 -19.79 -16.33
CA ASP A 333 -9.78 -20.87 -16.79
C ASP A 333 -10.93 -21.15 -15.78
N PRO A 334 -12.11 -21.59 -16.23
CA PRO A 334 -13.23 -21.87 -15.35
C PRO A 334 -12.88 -22.84 -14.22
N GLY A 335 -13.29 -22.51 -12.99
CA GLY A 335 -13.09 -23.36 -11.81
C GLY A 335 -11.68 -23.35 -11.22
N GLN A 336 -10.76 -22.54 -11.75
CA GLN A 336 -9.41 -22.37 -11.19
C GLN A 336 -9.45 -21.69 -9.80
N ILE A 337 -10.28 -20.66 -9.66
CA ILE A 337 -10.32 -19.76 -8.52
C ILE A 337 -11.70 -19.81 -7.85
N TYR A 338 -11.70 -19.84 -6.52
CA TYR A 338 -12.87 -19.60 -5.68
C TYR A 338 -12.56 -18.51 -4.66
N VAL A 339 -13.60 -17.91 -4.09
CA VAL A 339 -13.48 -16.93 -3.01
C VAL A 339 -13.89 -17.58 -1.70
N TYR A 340 -13.18 -17.30 -0.61
CA TYR A 340 -13.52 -17.82 0.70
C TYR A 340 -13.34 -16.76 1.79
N PHE A 341 -14.04 -16.96 2.89
CA PHE A 341 -13.85 -16.32 4.18
C PHE A 341 -13.86 -17.43 5.23
N ASP A 342 -12.72 -17.67 5.86
CA ASP A 342 -12.52 -18.64 6.92
C ASP A 342 -12.54 -17.90 8.25
N GLN A 343 -13.68 -17.99 8.93
CA GLN A 343 -13.89 -17.42 10.25
C GLN A 343 -12.99 -18.09 11.29
N GLY A 344 -12.79 -19.41 11.18
CA GLY A 344 -12.05 -20.17 12.19
C GLY A 344 -10.57 -19.82 12.28
N TYR A 345 -10.00 -19.33 11.19
CA TYR A 345 -8.61 -18.89 11.12
C TYR A 345 -8.44 -17.40 10.79
N GLY A 346 -9.50 -16.61 10.81
CA GLY A 346 -9.44 -15.19 10.50
C GLY A 346 -8.78 -14.89 9.16
N SER A 347 -9.23 -15.55 8.08
CA SER A 347 -8.68 -15.30 6.74
C SER A 347 -9.75 -15.14 5.67
N VAL A 348 -9.43 -14.40 4.61
CA VAL A 348 -10.30 -14.15 3.47
C VAL A 348 -9.46 -14.09 2.20
N GLY A 349 -9.97 -14.55 1.06
CA GLY A 349 -9.21 -14.40 -0.16
C GLY A 349 -9.68 -15.23 -1.34
N PHE A 350 -8.71 -15.54 -2.19
CA PHE A 350 -8.84 -16.27 -3.44
C PHE A 350 -8.07 -17.57 -3.29
N GLY A 351 -8.81 -18.67 -3.22
CA GLY A 351 -8.26 -20.02 -3.17
C GLY A 351 -8.30 -20.70 -4.54
N SER A 352 -7.55 -21.79 -4.67
CA SER A 352 -7.50 -22.62 -5.87
C SER A 352 -7.41 -24.08 -5.50
N LEU A 353 -7.92 -24.97 -6.37
CA LEU A 353 -7.76 -26.40 -6.15
C LEU A 353 -6.29 -26.85 -6.22
N ALA A 354 -5.44 -26.05 -6.88
CA ALA A 354 -4.03 -26.32 -7.05
C ALA A 354 -3.19 -25.99 -5.81
N GLY A 355 -3.59 -24.97 -5.03
CA GLY A 355 -2.86 -24.50 -3.85
C GLY A 355 -3.69 -24.30 -2.58
N ARG A 356 -4.92 -24.85 -2.54
CA ARG A 356 -5.89 -24.75 -1.42
C ARG A 356 -6.30 -23.30 -1.13
N SER A 357 -6.79 -23.01 0.07
CA SER A 357 -7.27 -21.68 0.48
C SER A 357 -6.17 -20.63 0.45
N GLY A 358 -4.92 -20.97 0.79
CA GLY A 358 -3.80 -20.03 0.81
C GLY A 358 -3.32 -19.47 -0.54
N TYR A 359 -3.82 -19.98 -1.67
CA TYR A 359 -3.28 -19.66 -3.00
C TYR A 359 -4.38 -19.50 -4.05
N PRO A 360 -4.39 -18.44 -4.88
CA PRO A 360 -3.28 -17.49 -5.09
C PRO A 360 -3.11 -16.39 -4.05
N LEU A 361 -4.13 -16.04 -3.27
CA LEU A 361 -4.01 -14.91 -2.34
C LEU A 361 -4.90 -15.11 -1.11
N SER A 362 -4.30 -15.13 0.06
CA SER A 362 -4.97 -15.11 1.36
C SER A 362 -4.66 -13.82 2.09
N ILE A 363 -5.67 -13.17 2.63
CA ILE A 363 -5.56 -12.04 3.56
C ILE A 363 -5.91 -12.57 4.94
N THR A 364 -4.98 -12.50 5.89
CA THR A 364 -5.06 -13.20 7.17
C THR A 364 -4.96 -12.24 8.32
N GLN A 365 -5.40 -12.75 9.47
CA GLN A 365 -5.24 -12.06 10.72
C GLN A 365 -3.75 -11.80 10.99
N ASP A 366 -3.48 -10.59 11.45
CA ASP A 366 -2.19 -10.18 11.99
C ASP A 366 -2.35 -10.16 13.51
N GLN A 367 -1.83 -11.20 14.18
CA GLN A 367 -2.04 -11.39 15.62
C GLN A 367 -1.06 -10.53 16.41
N ASP A 368 -1.55 -9.87 17.46
CA ASP A 368 -0.66 -9.35 18.50
C ASP A 368 -0.17 -10.51 19.41
N THR A 369 1.01 -10.32 19.97
CA THR A 369 1.66 -11.15 20.99
C THR A 369 0.78 -11.56 22.18
N ASP A 370 -0.25 -10.77 22.52
CA ASP A 370 -1.14 -11.04 23.66
C ASP A 370 -2.42 -11.83 23.31
N GLY A 371 -2.74 -12.00 22.01
CA GLY A 371 -3.87 -12.81 21.53
C GLY A 371 -5.28 -12.35 21.97
N LEU A 372 -5.40 -11.14 22.53
CA LEU A 372 -6.66 -10.53 22.97
C LEU A 372 -7.28 -9.61 21.91
N VAL A 373 -6.47 -9.11 20.98
CA VAL A 373 -6.84 -8.15 19.96
C VAL A 373 -6.14 -8.53 18.66
N GLU A 374 -6.86 -8.42 17.55
CA GLU A 374 -6.32 -8.64 16.22
C GLU A 374 -5.96 -7.30 15.58
N ASN A 375 -4.72 -7.16 15.07
CA ASN A 375 -4.21 -5.93 14.46
C ASN A 375 -4.70 -5.71 13.03
N SER A 376 -5.69 -6.49 12.59
CA SER A 376 -6.19 -6.50 11.22
C SER A 376 -7.73 -6.55 11.19
N SER A 377 -8.35 -6.00 10.15
CA SER A 377 -9.81 -6.01 10.07
C SER A 377 -10.38 -7.41 9.77
N VAL A 378 -9.62 -8.28 9.10
CA VAL A 378 -10.03 -9.68 8.91
C VAL A 378 -10.03 -10.46 10.23
N GLY A 379 -9.00 -10.29 11.06
CA GLY A 379 -8.92 -10.90 12.38
C GLY A 379 -10.02 -10.37 13.30
N ALA A 380 -10.17 -9.04 13.39
CA ALA A 380 -11.21 -8.42 14.21
C ALA A 380 -12.62 -8.89 13.83
N VAL A 381 -12.91 -9.02 12.53
CA VAL A 381 -14.21 -9.53 12.07
C VAL A 381 -14.40 -11.00 12.42
N ALA A 382 -13.38 -11.84 12.24
CA ALA A 382 -13.44 -13.25 12.59
C ALA A 382 -13.62 -13.48 14.10
N ASP A 383 -12.93 -12.68 14.90
CA ASP A 383 -13.04 -12.63 16.35
C ASP A 383 -14.47 -12.24 16.77
N ILE A 384 -15.01 -11.11 16.29
CA ILE A 384 -16.40 -10.70 16.55
C ILE A 384 -17.42 -11.77 16.16
N MET A 385 -17.21 -12.46 15.04
CA MET A 385 -18.12 -13.51 14.57
C MET A 385 -18.05 -14.78 15.43
N THR A 386 -16.90 -15.07 16.04
CA THR A 386 -16.67 -16.24 16.90
C THR A 386 -17.07 -15.96 18.34
N THR A 387 -16.72 -14.77 18.84
CA THR A 387 -16.99 -14.27 20.18
C THR A 387 -17.64 -12.88 20.11
N PRO A 388 -18.97 -12.78 19.93
CA PRO A 388 -19.65 -11.49 19.77
C PRO A 388 -19.47 -10.47 20.90
N GLY A 389 -19.04 -10.91 22.08
CA GLY A 389 -18.71 -10.03 23.20
C GLY A 389 -17.48 -9.15 22.94
N ASP A 390 -16.58 -9.58 22.07
CA ASP A 390 -15.30 -8.92 21.80
C ASP A 390 -15.46 -7.70 20.89
N ALA A 391 -16.66 -7.48 20.32
CA ALA A 391 -17.03 -6.24 19.64
C ALA A 391 -16.82 -4.98 20.51
N GLN A 392 -16.75 -5.10 21.83
CA GLN A 392 -16.43 -4.00 22.74
C GLN A 392 -14.96 -3.52 22.65
N PHE A 393 -14.06 -4.35 22.12
CA PHE A 393 -12.64 -4.05 21.91
C PHE A 393 -12.35 -3.44 20.54
N TYR A 394 -13.39 -3.12 19.76
CA TYR A 394 -13.23 -2.53 18.44
C TYR A 394 -14.16 -1.32 18.28
N THR A 395 -13.82 -0.43 17.36
CA THR A 395 -14.72 0.64 16.98
C THR A 395 -16.04 0.13 16.38
N PRO A 396 -17.18 0.80 16.63
CA PRO A 396 -18.47 0.37 16.08
C PRO A 396 -18.50 0.13 14.55
N PRO A 397 -17.79 0.91 13.71
CA PRO A 397 -17.67 0.61 12.29
C PRO A 397 -17.04 -0.76 11.99
N THR A 398 -16.09 -1.26 12.80
CA THR A 398 -15.46 -2.58 12.61
C THR A 398 -16.49 -3.71 12.62
N ALA A 399 -17.45 -3.68 13.54
CA ALA A 399 -18.53 -4.67 13.61
C ALA A 399 -19.43 -4.68 12.37
N SER A 400 -19.48 -3.57 11.60
CA SER A 400 -20.25 -3.50 10.35
C SER A 400 -19.57 -4.19 9.16
N LEU A 401 -18.31 -4.60 9.30
CA LEU A 401 -17.55 -5.32 8.28
C LEU A 401 -17.82 -6.83 8.23
N VAL A 402 -18.56 -7.37 9.23
CA VAL A 402 -18.97 -8.78 9.29
C VAL A 402 -19.55 -9.25 7.96
N THR A 403 -19.08 -10.40 7.49
CA THR A 403 -19.40 -10.90 6.15
C THR A 403 -19.68 -12.39 6.12
N ASP A 404 -20.58 -12.76 5.23
CA ASP A 404 -20.83 -14.13 4.77
C ASP A 404 -20.48 -14.26 3.28
N LEU A 405 -19.67 -13.35 2.72
CA LEU A 405 -19.42 -13.16 1.30
C LEU A 405 -20.66 -12.88 0.43
N SER A 406 -21.83 -12.60 1.01
CA SER A 406 -23.07 -12.33 0.25
C SER A 406 -23.47 -10.85 0.24
N ASN A 407 -22.69 -10.02 0.93
CA ASN A 407 -22.88 -8.59 1.09
C ASN A 407 -21.56 -7.85 0.82
N ALA A 408 -21.65 -6.55 0.57
CA ALA A 408 -20.46 -5.71 0.43
C ALA A 408 -19.71 -5.65 1.77
N THR A 409 -18.41 -5.87 1.71
CA THR A 409 -17.50 -5.81 2.86
C THR A 409 -16.12 -5.35 2.39
N ASN A 410 -15.26 -4.98 3.34
CA ASN A 410 -13.87 -4.69 3.10
C ASN A 410 -13.03 -5.09 4.28
N LEU A 411 -11.99 -5.85 4.01
CA LEU A 411 -11.11 -6.47 4.98
C LEU A 411 -9.67 -6.29 4.53
N SER A 412 -8.77 -6.25 5.48
CA SER A 412 -7.33 -6.15 5.30
C SER A 412 -6.61 -6.86 6.42
N GLY A 413 -5.36 -7.21 6.15
CA GLY A 413 -4.49 -7.95 7.06
C GLY A 413 -3.22 -8.36 6.34
N GLY A 414 -2.48 -9.29 6.93
CA GLY A 414 -1.30 -9.90 6.30
C GLY A 414 -1.68 -10.60 5.00
N ALA A 415 -0.87 -10.46 3.96
CA ALA A 415 -1.09 -11.03 2.65
C ALA A 415 -0.13 -12.19 2.41
N SER A 416 -0.68 -13.33 2.04
CA SER A 416 0.09 -14.52 1.72
C SER A 416 -0.34 -15.12 0.38
N SER A 417 0.58 -15.78 -0.30
CA SER A 417 0.41 -16.41 -1.62
C SER A 417 1.18 -17.72 -1.69
N CYS A 418 0.86 -18.66 -0.78
CA CYS A 418 1.58 -19.93 -0.68
C CYS A 418 0.67 -21.18 -0.69
N VAL A 419 1.22 -22.27 -1.23
CA VAL A 419 0.51 -23.52 -1.53
C VAL A 419 0.33 -24.41 -0.29
N ALA A 420 1.13 -24.17 0.74
CA ALA A 420 1.04 -24.82 2.04
C ALA A 420 0.99 -23.77 3.14
N PHE A 421 -0.02 -22.90 3.05
CA PHE A 421 -0.33 -21.91 4.06
C PHE A 421 -0.91 -22.60 5.30
N ASP A 422 -0.30 -22.36 6.46
CA ASP A 422 -0.91 -22.67 7.75
C ASP A 422 -1.61 -21.41 8.27
N PRO A 423 -2.95 -21.35 8.16
CA PRO A 423 -3.70 -20.16 8.54
C PRO A 423 -3.75 -19.95 10.07
N SER A 424 -3.34 -20.94 10.88
CA SER A 424 -3.26 -20.78 12.34
C SER A 424 -2.01 -20.05 12.81
N THR A 425 -0.94 -20.12 12.02
CA THR A 425 0.35 -19.50 12.34
C THR A 425 0.70 -18.38 11.37
N SER A 426 -0.09 -18.19 10.31
CA SER A 426 0.22 -17.34 9.16
C SER A 426 1.58 -17.68 8.51
N ILE A 427 2.09 -18.90 8.71
CA ILE A 427 3.39 -19.35 8.18
C ILE A 427 3.20 -20.05 6.84
N CYS A 428 4.06 -19.69 5.89
CA CYS A 428 4.16 -20.37 4.61
C CYS A 428 5.22 -21.45 4.60
N ALA A 429 4.79 -22.71 4.69
CA ALA A 429 5.68 -23.86 4.64
C ALA A 429 6.17 -24.21 3.21
N ASN A 430 5.49 -23.71 2.17
CA ASN A 430 5.87 -23.92 0.77
C ASN A 430 5.66 -22.67 -0.08
N LEU A 431 6.76 -21.95 -0.33
CA LEU A 431 6.83 -20.74 -1.15
C LEU A 431 6.87 -21.02 -2.66
N THR A 432 6.84 -22.28 -3.08
CA THR A 432 6.89 -22.63 -4.51
C THR A 432 5.54 -22.35 -5.14
N PRO A 433 5.42 -21.38 -6.07
CA PRO A 433 4.15 -21.09 -6.70
C PRO A 433 3.75 -22.22 -7.66
N VAL A 434 2.45 -22.44 -7.78
CA VAL A 434 1.87 -23.45 -8.68
C VAL A 434 1.14 -22.74 -9.83
N PRO A 435 1.29 -23.19 -11.09
CA PRO A 435 0.69 -22.50 -12.22
C PRO A 435 -0.83 -22.49 -12.15
N LEU A 436 -1.41 -21.31 -12.31
CA LEU A 436 -2.82 -21.11 -12.59
C LEU A 436 -2.99 -20.83 -14.09
N LYS A 437 -3.95 -21.48 -14.73
CA LYS A 437 -4.16 -21.37 -16.17
C LYS A 437 -5.00 -20.14 -16.49
N THR A 438 -4.53 -19.37 -17.46
CA THR A 438 -5.20 -18.18 -17.98
C THR A 438 -5.21 -18.16 -19.51
N ASP A 439 -6.02 -17.29 -20.09
CA ASP A 439 -6.02 -16.99 -21.53
C ASP A 439 -4.74 -16.30 -22.04
N HIS A 440 -3.85 -15.88 -21.14
CA HIS A 440 -2.51 -15.36 -21.44
C HIS A 440 -1.37 -16.34 -21.05
N GLY A 441 -1.69 -17.61 -20.78
CA GLY A 441 -0.74 -18.64 -20.36
C GLY A 441 -0.73 -18.87 -18.86
N ASP A 442 0.36 -19.43 -18.33
CA ASP A 442 0.45 -19.73 -16.89
C ASP A 442 0.67 -18.44 -16.09
N PHE A 443 -0.11 -18.28 -15.04
CA PHE A 443 0.04 -17.26 -14.01
C PHE A 443 0.66 -17.88 -12.75
N TYR A 444 1.67 -17.20 -12.22
CA TYR A 444 2.33 -17.49 -10.95
C TYR A 444 2.31 -16.23 -10.12
N ILE A 445 1.91 -16.35 -8.85
CA ILE A 445 2.08 -15.31 -7.84
C ILE A 445 3.05 -15.84 -6.79
N TYR A 446 4.04 -15.03 -6.45
CA TYR A 446 5.06 -15.41 -5.49
C TYR A 446 4.65 -14.92 -4.10
N GLU A 447 5.12 -15.62 -3.06
CA GLU A 447 4.92 -15.15 -1.69
C GLU A 447 5.41 -13.70 -1.60
N PRO A 448 4.57 -12.79 -1.09
CA PRO A 448 4.99 -11.41 -0.85
C PRO A 448 6.19 -11.35 0.11
N TYR A 449 6.85 -10.21 0.17
CA TYR A 449 8.12 -10.05 0.89
C TYR A 449 8.04 -10.53 2.35
N THR A 450 8.98 -11.41 2.73
CA THR A 450 8.99 -12.07 4.05
C THR A 450 10.17 -11.65 4.93
N ALA A 451 10.03 -11.86 6.24
CA ALA A 451 11.11 -11.85 7.23
C ALA A 451 11.15 -13.16 8.03
N ASP A 452 12.34 -13.56 8.48
CA ASP A 452 12.53 -14.77 9.29
C ASP A 452 12.73 -14.41 10.77
N TYR A 453 11.71 -14.69 11.59
CA TYR A 453 11.78 -14.55 13.06
C TYR A 453 12.00 -15.91 13.76
N GLY A 454 12.53 -16.91 13.04
CA GLY A 454 13.00 -18.19 13.58
C GLY A 454 12.06 -19.37 13.32
N ALA A 455 10.74 -19.21 13.48
CA ALA A 455 9.78 -20.31 13.22
C ALA A 455 9.47 -20.51 11.73
N GLY A 456 9.91 -19.57 10.87
CA GLY A 456 9.70 -19.61 9.44
C GLY A 456 9.60 -18.19 8.86
N PRO A 457 9.47 -18.09 7.52
CA PRO A 457 9.21 -16.82 6.87
C PRO A 457 7.79 -16.36 7.19
N TYR A 458 7.67 -15.20 7.84
CA TYR A 458 6.44 -14.46 8.03
C TYR A 458 6.28 -13.47 6.90
N THR A 459 5.06 -13.31 6.38
CA THR A 459 4.79 -12.26 5.41
C THR A 459 4.82 -10.90 6.12
N GLU A 460 5.59 -9.98 5.57
CA GLU A 460 5.57 -8.56 5.96
C GLU A 460 4.65 -7.77 5.02
N SER A 461 3.89 -8.44 4.15
CA SER A 461 3.05 -7.71 3.21
C SER A 461 1.64 -7.61 3.72
N TRP A 462 1.04 -6.45 3.54
CA TRP A 462 -0.38 -6.21 3.73
C TRP A 462 -1.15 -6.40 2.42
N GLY A 463 -2.38 -6.88 2.55
CA GLY A 463 -3.31 -7.04 1.45
C GLY A 463 -4.73 -6.62 1.85
N THR A 464 -5.59 -6.45 0.86
CA THR A 464 -6.98 -6.07 1.06
C THR A 464 -7.90 -6.90 0.18
N PHE A 465 -9.03 -7.23 0.76
CA PHE A 465 -10.13 -7.93 0.16
C PHE A 465 -11.37 -7.06 0.28
N TRP A 466 -12.09 -6.85 -0.81
CA TRP A 466 -13.39 -6.19 -0.74
C TRP A 466 -14.40 -6.82 -1.69
N SER A 467 -15.67 -6.58 -1.42
CA SER A 467 -16.74 -7.01 -2.28
C SER A 467 -17.75 -5.89 -2.54
N ASP A 468 -18.20 -5.82 -3.78
CA ASP A 468 -19.17 -4.84 -4.27
C ASP A 468 -20.43 -5.58 -4.75
N LEU A 469 -21.60 -5.17 -4.28
CA LEU A 469 -22.87 -5.65 -4.86
C LEU A 469 -23.09 -4.96 -6.20
N GLY A 470 -23.27 -5.75 -7.25
CA GLY A 470 -23.54 -5.23 -8.58
C GLY A 470 -24.89 -4.53 -8.65
N ARG A 471 -25.00 -3.52 -9.52
CA ARG A 471 -26.29 -2.89 -9.83
C ARG A 471 -27.17 -3.89 -10.58
N ARG A 472 -28.43 -4.04 -10.17
CA ARG A 472 -29.44 -4.59 -11.07
C ARG A 472 -29.54 -3.64 -12.27
N SER A 473 -29.37 -4.17 -13.47
CA SER A 473 -29.90 -3.52 -14.66
C SER A 473 -31.42 -3.66 -14.57
N ASP A 474 -32.07 -2.67 -13.99
CA ASP A 474 -33.54 -2.56 -14.02
C ASP A 474 -34.02 -2.26 -15.44
#